data_AF-A0A951UQ50-F1
#
_entry.id   AF-A0A951UQ50-F1
#
_cell.length_a   1.000
_cell.length_b   1.000
_cell.length_c   1.000
_cell.angle_alpha   90.00
_cell.angle_beta   90.00
_cell.angle_gamma   90.00
#
_symmetry.space_group_name_H-M   'P 1'
#
loop_
_entity.id
_entity.type
_entity.pdbx_description
1 polymer ?
#
loop_
_entity_poly.entity_id
_entity_poly.type
_entity_poly.pdbx_seq_one_letter_code
_entity_poly.pdbx_strand_id
1 'polypeptide(L)' 'MQTTQKSGDQEKSRSQEKAPIVGKANSQLAYFLRYLSLAPVLAILAVSIAITIWILINANIPDRLFYPG' A
#
# COMPACT_ATOMS: atom_id res chain seq x y z
N MET A 1 2.95 17.02 -63.25
CA MET A 1 3.80 17.31 -62.08
C MET A 1 3.16 16.73 -60.83
N GLN A 2 3.93 16.66 -59.74
CA GLN A 2 3.50 16.35 -58.36
C GLN A 2 2.42 17.37 -57.87
N THR A 3 1.58 17.16 -56.85
CA THR A 3 1.20 16.01 -55.96
C THR A 3 -0.25 16.32 -55.43
N THR A 4 -0.85 15.90 -54.30
CA THR A 4 -0.41 15.28 -53.03
C THR A 4 -1.58 14.55 -52.33
N GLN A 5 -1.27 13.76 -51.30
CA GLN A 5 -2.18 13.01 -50.43
C GLN A 5 -3.21 13.89 -49.69
N LYS A 6 -4.43 13.38 -49.44
CA LYS A 6 -5.22 13.73 -48.24
C LYS A 6 -6.16 12.61 -47.78
N SER A 7 -5.60 11.48 -47.35
CA SER A 7 -6.34 10.34 -46.79
C SER A 7 -5.74 9.78 -45.49
N GLY A 8 -4.80 10.48 -44.85
CA GLY A 8 -4.08 10.01 -43.66
C GLY A 8 -4.63 10.51 -42.31
N ASP A 9 -5.48 11.55 -42.31
CA ASP A 9 -5.80 12.28 -41.07
C ASP A 9 -6.87 11.61 -40.21
N GLN A 10 -7.75 10.78 -40.78
CA GLN A 10 -8.91 10.20 -40.09
C GLN A 10 -8.57 8.97 -39.23
N GLU A 11 -7.55 8.19 -39.59
CA GLU A 11 -7.24 6.93 -38.88
C GLU A 11 -6.50 7.18 -37.56
N LYS A 12 -5.79 8.32 -37.44
CA LYS A 12 -4.98 8.66 -36.26
C LYS A 12 -5.81 8.91 -35.00
N SER A 13 -7.10 9.24 -35.13
CA SER A 13 -7.99 9.48 -33.99
C SER A 13 -8.62 8.21 -33.40
N ARG A 14 -8.62 7.07 -34.12
CA ARG A 14 -9.27 5.83 -33.64
C ARG A 14 -8.37 4.96 -32.76
N SER A 15 -7.05 5.13 -32.88
CA SER A 15 -6.05 4.42 -32.07
C SER A 15 -5.70 5.10 -30.73
N GLN A 16 -6.45 6.15 -30.34
CA GLN A 16 -6.59 6.54 -28.93
C GLN A 16 -7.90 6.04 -28.34
N GLU A 17 -8.16 4.73 -28.49
CA GLU A 17 -8.82 4.04 -27.40
C GLU A 17 -7.97 4.25 -26.15
N LYS A 18 -8.47 5.05 -25.21
CA LYS A 18 -7.86 5.28 -23.90
C LYS A 18 -7.98 3.98 -23.10
N ALA A 19 -7.11 3.01 -23.39
CA ALA A 19 -6.80 1.92 -22.49
C ALA A 19 -6.62 2.53 -21.09
N PRO A 20 -7.27 1.97 -20.04
CA PRO A 20 -7.20 2.56 -18.71
C PRO A 20 -5.73 2.67 -18.32
N ILE A 21 -5.29 3.88 -17.98
CA ILE A 21 -3.92 4.12 -17.50
C ILE A 21 -3.87 3.59 -16.07
N VAL A 22 -3.85 2.25 -15.93
CA VAL A 22 -3.89 1.55 -14.65
C VAL A 22 -2.67 2.00 -13.86
N GLY A 23 -2.92 2.79 -12.81
CA GLY A 23 -1.91 3.38 -11.95
C GLY A 23 -1.13 2.31 -11.21
N LYS A 24 -0.11 1.74 -11.88
CA LYS A 24 0.59 0.51 -11.48
C LYS A 24 1.39 0.64 -10.17
N ALA A 25 1.48 1.84 -9.61
CA ALA A 25 1.96 2.08 -8.24
C ALA A 25 1.04 1.46 -7.17
N ASN A 26 -0.30 1.54 -7.36
CA ASN A 26 -1.26 1.12 -6.33
C ASN A 26 -1.28 -0.40 -6.11
N SER A 27 -0.90 -1.20 -7.12
CA SER A 27 -0.88 -2.66 -7.00
C SER A 27 0.22 -3.15 -6.06
N GLN A 28 1.40 -2.52 -6.05
CA GLN A 28 2.48 -2.88 -5.13
C GLN A 28 2.08 -2.64 -3.67
N LEU A 29 1.43 -1.51 -3.38
CA LEU A 29 0.90 -1.21 -2.05
C LEU A 29 -0.18 -2.24 -1.65
N ALA A 30 -1.07 -2.62 -2.56
CA ALA A 30 -2.09 -3.64 -2.29
C ALA A 30 -1.48 -5.01 -1.94
N TYR A 31 -0.43 -5.45 -2.64
CA TYR A 31 0.30 -6.69 -2.30
C TYR A 31 1.05 -6.58 -0.96
N PHE A 32 1.63 -5.43 -0.64
CA PHE A 32 2.27 -5.19 0.66
C PHE A 32 1.26 -5.24 1.81
N LEU A 33 0.11 -4.55 1.68
CA LEU A 33 -0.98 -4.62 2.66
C LEU A 33 -1.53 -6.05 2.80
N ARG A 34 -1.65 -6.79 1.68
CA ARG A 34 -2.06 -8.21 1.70
C ARG A 34 -1.08 -9.06 2.51
N TYR A 35 0.23 -8.84 2.37
CA TYR A 35 1.27 -9.54 3.15
C TYR A 35 1.29 -9.11 4.62
N LEU A 36 1.16 -7.82 4.92
CA LEU A 36 1.05 -7.30 6.29
C LEU A 36 -0.20 -7.84 7.02
N SER A 37 -1.27 -8.11 6.27
CA SER A 37 -2.52 -8.70 6.78
C SER A 37 -2.51 -10.23 6.91
N LEU A 38 -1.41 -10.93 6.58
CA LEU A 38 -1.31 -12.36 6.88
C LEU A 38 -1.30 -12.56 8.39
N ALA A 39 -2.16 -13.45 8.89
CA ALA A 39 -2.28 -13.77 10.32
C ALA A 39 -0.92 -13.96 11.06
N PRO A 40 0.08 -14.71 10.56
CA PRO A 40 1.37 -14.82 11.23
C PRO A 40 2.17 -13.49 11.28
N VAL A 41 2.13 -12.68 10.22
CA VAL A 41 2.82 -11.38 10.17
C VAL A 41 2.16 -10.40 11.14
N LEU A 42 0.83 -10.35 11.14
CA LEU A 42 0.04 -9.49 12.03
C LEU A 42 0.17 -9.91 13.50
N ALA A 43 0.27 -11.22 13.79
CA ALA A 43 0.50 -11.74 15.14
C ALA A 43 1.88 -11.31 15.69
N ILE A 44 2.95 -11.43 14.88
CA ILE A 44 4.30 -10.97 15.28
C ILE A 44 4.28 -9.45 15.54
N LEU A 45 3.61 -8.68 14.67
CA LEU A 45 3.47 -7.23 14.84
C LEU A 45 2.73 -6.87 16.13
N ALA A 46 1.60 -7.53 16.40
CA ALA A 46 0.79 -7.31 17.60
C ALA A 46 1.53 -7.68 18.89
N VAL A 47 2.24 -8.80 18.91
CA VAL A 47 3.06 -9.23 20.06
C VAL A 47 4.22 -8.26 20.29
N SER A 48 4.90 -7.80 19.24
CA SER A 48 5.96 -6.79 19.33
C SER A 48 5.45 -5.47 19.94
N ILE A 49 4.28 -5.00 19.49
CA ILE A 49 3.61 -3.80 20.04
C ILE A 49 3.22 -4.02 21.51
N ALA A 50 2.63 -5.17 21.85
CA ALA A 50 2.23 -5.50 23.22
C ALA A 50 3.42 -5.54 24.19
N ILE A 51 4.54 -6.16 23.78
CA ILE A 51 5.80 -6.18 24.54
C ILE A 51 6.37 -4.77 24.68
N THR A 52 6.36 -3.97 23.61
CA THR A 52 6.85 -2.58 23.64
C THR A 52 6.04 -1.72 24.62
N ILE A 53 4.71 -1.85 24.60
CA ILE A 53 3.80 -1.16 25.54
C ILE A 53 4.05 -1.63 26.98
N TRP A 54 4.18 -2.94 27.21
CA TRP A 54 4.46 -3.50 28.53
C TRP A 54 5.79 -2.99 29.10
N ILE A 55 6.87 -3.02 28.29
CA ILE A 55 8.18 -2.45 28.66
C ILE A 55 8.05 -0.95 29.00
N LEU A 56 7.33 -0.17 28.19
CA LEU A 56 7.19 1.27 28.41
C LEU A 56 6.41 1.60 29.71
N ILE A 57 5.37 0.82 30.02
CA ILE A 57 4.63 0.91 31.28
C ILE A 57 5.54 0.54 32.46
N ASN A 58 6.29 -0.57 32.35
CA ASN A 58 7.18 -1.06 33.39
C ASN A 58 8.47 -0.23 33.54
N ALA A 59 8.83 0.59 32.54
CA ALA A 59 9.92 1.56 32.65
C ALA A 59 9.48 2.84 33.38
N ASN A 60 8.23 3.27 33.17
CA ASN A 60 7.69 4.46 33.82
C ASN A 60 7.16 4.18 35.24
N ILE A 61 6.66 2.97 35.50
CA ILE A 61 6.15 2.56 36.82
C ILE A 61 6.55 1.08 37.07
N PRO A 62 7.81 0.81 37.46
CA PRO A 62 8.32 -0.57 37.57
C PRO A 62 7.61 -1.43 38.61
N ASP A 63 7.19 -0.83 39.72
CA ASP A 63 6.71 -1.57 40.90
C ASP A 63 5.18 -1.61 41.03
N ARG A 64 4.45 -1.78 39.91
CA ARG A 64 2.99 -2.04 39.92
C ARG A 64 2.62 -3.46 40.40
N LEU A 65 3.35 -3.99 41.37
CA LEU A 65 3.12 -5.32 41.96
C LEU A 65 1.81 -5.37 42.77
N PHE A 66 1.38 -4.21 43.29
CA PHE A 66 0.10 -4.02 43.98
C PHE A 66 -0.59 -2.76 43.47
N TYR A 67 -1.93 -2.74 43.50
CA TYR A 67 -2.73 -1.54 43.25
C TYR A 67 -2.88 -0.77 44.58
N PRO A 68 -2.36 0.46 44.71
CA PRO A 68 -2.68 1.31 45.86
C PRO A 68 -4.10 1.85 45.70
N GLY A 69 -4.98 1.44 46.61
CA GLY A 69 -6.32 2.00 46.80
C GLY A 69 -6.36 3.04 47.92
#